data_AF-A0A9E6EPX1-F1
#
_entry.id   AF-A0A9E6EPX1-F1
#
_cell.length_a   1.000
_cell.length_b   1.000
_cell.length_c   1.000
_cell.angle_alpha   90.00
_cell.angle_beta   90.00
_cell.angle_gamma   90.00
#
_symmetry.space_group_name_H-M   'P 1'
#
loop_
_entity.id
_entity.type
_entity.pdbx_description
1 polymer ?
#
loop_
_entity_poly.entity_id
_entity_poly.type
_entity_poly.pdbx_seq_one_letter_code
_entity_poly.pdbx_strand_id
1 'polypeptide(L)'
;MQSKSDRHSYELRIGVTGHRNLKDENAVAEAVDCLVTYLDRLFEKDKDILVKWTAISPLAKGADRMVAHSILKLPNSRLKVLLPFALDEYRKDFVEQDDREEFEELFKSSIHEQIDSQEKSENIEPDQRNKQYLAVGNKVVDACEILIAVWDKNDARGEGGTGDIVDYALKSGRTILRINPNNPSAPVKLLVPSKNRDEHEKDKPAYDEHPLPGAVKTISMNYVHFAEFVKDSSLSETIFETAASECSTQLKDLANKTSLPDSYLNPILDHLIPPYVRADQLAAHYQKRHVLASKAIHVFAAFAVTMVVFQVMFFPHHLWLISFELCAMAGVLAALMICRRLSWHEKWIDYRFLAEQLRTIMFTIVAEENPVSGSKPAPETLPFYNKPKTWIDFLIATQVKNVL
;
A
#
# COMPACT_ATOMS: atom_id res chain seq x y z
N MET A 1 -25.17 15.32 -17.98
CA MET A 1 -24.22 14.34 -18.54
C MET A 1 -22.93 14.46 -17.76
N GLN A 2 -22.80 13.70 -16.66
CA GLN A 2 -21.55 13.61 -15.90
C GLN A 2 -20.48 13.07 -16.84
N SER A 3 -19.40 13.82 -16.98
CA SER A 3 -18.19 13.39 -17.66
C SER A 3 -17.75 12.05 -17.06
N LYS A 4 -17.34 11.13 -17.92
CA LYS A 4 -16.81 9.79 -17.67
C LYS A 4 -15.47 9.79 -16.89
N SER A 5 -15.19 10.84 -16.10
CA SER A 5 -13.87 11.27 -15.62
C SER A 5 -13.47 10.72 -14.25
N ASP A 6 -14.40 10.43 -13.33
CA ASP A 6 -13.99 10.11 -11.95
C ASP A 6 -13.89 8.60 -11.71
N ARG A 7 -13.05 7.92 -12.50
CA ARG A 7 -12.50 6.65 -12.04
C ARG A 7 -11.51 6.94 -10.94
N HIS A 8 -11.76 6.43 -9.75
CA HIS A 8 -10.80 6.51 -8.65
C HIS A 8 -9.51 5.82 -9.10
N SER A 9 -8.38 6.52 -9.08
CA SER A 9 -7.13 5.92 -9.54
C SER A 9 -6.32 5.37 -8.37
N TYR A 10 -5.81 4.15 -8.53
CA TYR A 10 -4.89 3.51 -7.58
C TYR A 10 -3.53 3.30 -8.25
N GLU A 11 -2.47 3.81 -7.63
CA GLU A 11 -1.10 3.59 -8.10
C GLU A 11 -0.55 2.28 -7.54
N LEU A 12 -0.46 1.25 -8.38
CA LEU A 12 0.15 -0.03 -8.02
C LEU A 12 1.64 -0.01 -8.37
N ARG A 13 2.49 -0.12 -7.34
CA ARG A 13 3.94 0.01 -7.45
C ARG A 13 4.61 -1.35 -7.41
N ILE A 14 5.29 -1.69 -8.50
CA ILE A 14 5.99 -2.96 -8.70
C ILE A 14 7.50 -2.70 -8.65
N GLY A 15 8.15 -3.20 -7.61
CA GLY A 15 9.61 -3.19 -7.49
C GLY A 15 10.21 -4.39 -8.22
N VAL A 16 11.48 -4.28 -8.59
CA VAL A 16 12.21 -5.36 -9.26
C VAL A 16 13.53 -5.64 -8.56
N THR A 17 13.88 -6.92 -8.49
CA THR A 17 15.25 -7.35 -8.18
C THR A 17 15.56 -8.64 -8.91
N GLY A 18 16.79 -8.80 -9.38
CA GLY A 18 17.19 -10.04 -10.03
C GLY A 18 18.64 -10.06 -10.51
N HIS A 19 19.01 -11.19 -11.12
CA HIS A 19 20.35 -11.38 -11.68
C HIS A 19 20.56 -10.57 -12.96
N ARG A 20 21.78 -10.04 -13.11
CA ARG A 20 22.19 -9.29 -14.32
C ARG A 20 22.47 -10.19 -15.52
N ASN A 21 23.01 -11.38 -15.27
CA ASN A 21 23.34 -12.36 -16.29
C ASN A 21 22.41 -13.57 -16.14
N LEU A 22 21.50 -13.73 -17.09
CA LEU A 22 20.53 -14.82 -17.12
C LEU A 22 20.95 -15.83 -18.20
N LYS A 23 20.76 -17.13 -17.94
CA LYS A 23 21.13 -18.19 -18.90
C LYS A 23 20.20 -18.21 -20.11
N ASP A 24 18.91 -17.94 -19.88
CA ASP A 24 17.87 -17.92 -20.90
C ASP A 24 17.03 -16.65 -20.70
N GLU A 25 17.53 -15.55 -21.27
CA GLU A 25 16.90 -14.23 -21.16
C GLU A 25 15.49 -14.21 -21.76
N ASN A 26 15.28 -14.92 -22.87
CA ASN A 26 13.99 -14.97 -23.56
C ASN A 26 12.93 -15.69 -22.72
N ALA A 27 13.26 -16.86 -22.15
CA ALA A 27 12.31 -17.59 -21.32
C ALA A 27 11.98 -16.85 -20.01
N VAL A 28 12.94 -16.11 -19.44
CA VAL A 28 12.68 -15.25 -18.27
C VAL A 28 11.78 -14.08 -18.66
N ALA A 29 12.04 -13.41 -19.78
CA ALA A 29 11.19 -12.33 -20.28
C ALA A 29 9.75 -12.79 -20.53
N GLU A 30 9.57 -13.99 -21.10
CA GLU A 30 8.24 -14.60 -21.28
C GLU A 30 7.55 -14.89 -19.94
N ALA A 31 8.27 -15.41 -18.96
CA ALA A 31 7.73 -15.65 -17.61
C ALA A 31 7.30 -14.35 -16.92
N VAL A 32 8.08 -13.27 -17.09
CA VAL A 32 7.76 -11.92 -16.62
C VAL A 32 6.50 -11.39 -17.31
N ASP A 33 6.42 -11.48 -18.63
CA ASP A 33 5.24 -11.05 -19.41
C ASP A 33 3.97 -11.82 -18.99
N CYS A 34 4.08 -13.12 -18.76
CA CYS A 34 2.99 -13.95 -18.25
C CYS A 34 2.53 -13.49 -16.86
N LEU A 35 3.47 -13.17 -15.97
CA LEU A 35 3.17 -12.68 -14.62
C LEU A 35 2.50 -11.31 -14.65
N VAL A 36 3.03 -10.37 -15.43
CA VAL A 36 2.45 -9.02 -15.55
C VAL A 36 1.04 -9.09 -16.15
N THR A 37 0.83 -9.90 -17.20
CA THR A 37 -0.50 -10.14 -17.78
C THR A 37 -1.46 -10.82 -16.80
N TYR A 38 -0.95 -11.69 -15.93
CA TYR A 38 -1.74 -12.29 -14.87
C TYR A 38 -2.18 -11.26 -13.84
N LEU A 39 -1.25 -10.41 -13.39
CA LEU A 39 -1.55 -9.33 -12.44
C LEU A 39 -2.57 -8.37 -13.04
N ASP A 40 -2.38 -7.92 -14.29
CA ASP A 40 -3.31 -7.01 -14.95
C ASP A 40 -4.75 -7.56 -14.97
N ARG A 41 -4.93 -8.80 -15.42
CA ARG A 41 -6.25 -9.47 -15.37
C ARG A 41 -6.82 -9.64 -13.97
N LEU A 42 -5.96 -9.79 -12.96
CA LEU A 42 -6.40 -9.95 -11.58
C LEU A 42 -6.96 -8.63 -11.02
N PHE A 43 -6.32 -7.50 -11.35
CA PHE A 43 -6.73 -6.16 -10.93
C PHE A 43 -7.83 -5.54 -11.80
N GLU A 44 -7.94 -5.92 -13.09
CA GLU A 44 -8.98 -5.43 -14.02
C GLU A 44 -10.41 -5.87 -13.64
N LYS A 45 -10.56 -6.85 -12.74
CA LYS A 45 -11.88 -7.32 -12.27
C LYS A 45 -12.71 -6.21 -11.64
N ASP A 46 -12.08 -5.14 -11.16
CA ASP A 46 -12.72 -3.98 -10.60
C ASP A 46 -12.81 -2.83 -11.63
N LYS A 47 -13.99 -2.59 -12.18
CA LYS A 47 -14.19 -1.58 -13.24
C LYS A 47 -14.31 -0.14 -12.73
N ASP A 48 -14.49 0.04 -11.42
CA ASP A 48 -14.70 1.35 -10.80
C ASP A 48 -13.37 2.03 -10.43
N ILE A 49 -12.30 1.23 -10.37
CA ILE A 49 -10.96 1.67 -9.96
C ILE A 49 -10.01 1.55 -11.15
N LEU A 50 -9.40 2.66 -11.53
CA LEU A 50 -8.35 2.68 -12.55
C LEU A 50 -7.01 2.37 -11.91
N VAL A 51 -6.40 1.23 -12.24
CA VAL A 51 -5.04 0.92 -11.79
C VAL A 51 -4.02 1.61 -12.69
N LYS A 52 -3.13 2.39 -12.08
CA LYS A 52 -1.97 3.02 -12.71
C LYS A 52 -0.73 2.22 -12.31
N TRP A 53 -0.05 1.62 -13.27
CA TRP A 53 1.09 0.74 -13.03
C TRP A 53 2.38 1.56 -12.91
N THR A 54 3.17 1.37 -11.86
CA THR A 54 4.47 2.02 -11.72
C THR A 54 5.54 0.96 -11.48
N ALA A 55 6.43 0.75 -12.45
CA ALA A 55 7.64 -0.02 -12.25
C ALA A 55 8.67 0.83 -11.49
N ILE A 56 9.25 0.31 -10.42
CA ILE A 56 10.32 0.95 -9.65
C ILE A 56 11.56 0.10 -9.81
N SER A 57 12.58 0.65 -10.47
CA SER A 57 13.74 -0.12 -10.90
C SER A 57 15.01 0.73 -10.94
N PRO A 58 16.17 0.17 -10.55
CA PRO A 58 17.48 0.75 -10.85
C PRO A 58 17.90 0.63 -12.33
N LEU A 59 17.11 -0.04 -13.18
CA LEU A 59 17.40 -0.29 -14.60
C LEU A 59 18.72 -1.01 -14.87
N ALA A 60 19.18 -1.85 -13.93
CA ALA A 60 20.33 -2.71 -14.19
C ALA A 60 20.05 -3.64 -15.38
N LYS A 61 21.09 -4.12 -16.06
CA LYS A 61 20.92 -5.12 -17.12
C LYS A 61 20.19 -6.36 -16.58
N GLY A 62 19.37 -6.99 -17.42
CA GLY A 62 18.68 -8.26 -17.11
C GLY A 62 17.28 -8.04 -16.53
N ALA A 63 17.01 -8.64 -15.38
CA ALA A 63 15.66 -8.71 -14.79
C ALA A 63 14.97 -7.34 -14.64
N ASP A 64 15.71 -6.33 -14.19
CA ASP A 64 15.24 -4.97 -13.97
C ASP A 64 14.61 -4.35 -15.23
N ARG A 65 15.27 -4.50 -16.39
CA ARG A 65 14.77 -3.97 -17.67
C ARG A 65 13.67 -4.84 -18.27
N MET A 66 13.74 -6.16 -18.10
CA MET A 66 12.67 -7.07 -18.57
C MET A 66 11.34 -6.74 -17.90
N VAL A 67 11.34 -6.55 -16.57
CA VAL A 67 10.11 -6.19 -15.85
C VAL A 67 9.68 -4.76 -16.17
N ALA A 68 10.61 -3.81 -16.31
CA ALA A 68 10.28 -2.45 -16.74
C ALA A 68 9.56 -2.43 -18.09
N HIS A 69 10.11 -3.11 -19.10
CA HIS A 69 9.48 -3.25 -20.41
C HIS A 69 8.09 -3.89 -20.32
N SER A 70 7.97 -4.98 -19.57
CA SER A 70 6.71 -5.71 -19.43
C SER A 70 5.60 -4.83 -18.82
N ILE A 71 5.92 -4.07 -17.76
CA ILE A 71 4.98 -3.13 -17.13
C ILE A 71 4.63 -1.97 -18.07
N LEU A 72 5.60 -1.45 -18.84
CA LEU A 72 5.36 -0.35 -19.78
C LEU A 72 4.44 -0.74 -20.96
N LYS A 73 4.25 -2.04 -21.24
CA LYS A 73 3.24 -2.52 -22.20
C LYS A 73 1.80 -2.32 -21.70
N LEU A 74 1.60 -2.18 -20.38
CA LEU A 74 0.27 -1.98 -19.79
C LEU A 74 -0.24 -0.55 -19.99
N PRO A 75 -1.57 -0.35 -20.07
CA PRO A 75 -2.15 0.99 -20.11
C PRO A 75 -1.95 1.73 -18.79
N ASN A 76 -1.78 3.06 -18.85
CA ASN A 76 -1.55 3.92 -17.67
C ASN A 76 -0.33 3.48 -16.83
N SER A 77 0.69 2.98 -17.51
CA SER A 77 1.94 2.56 -16.90
C SER A 77 2.97 3.70 -16.91
N ARG A 78 3.94 3.60 -16.01
CA ARG A 78 5.12 4.47 -15.96
C ARG A 78 6.28 3.75 -15.30
N LEU A 79 7.47 4.31 -15.50
CA LEU A 79 8.70 3.84 -14.92
C LEU A 79 9.25 4.92 -13.97
N LYS A 80 9.58 4.51 -12.74
CA LYS A 80 10.33 5.29 -11.77
C LYS A 80 11.73 4.71 -11.61
N VAL A 81 12.75 5.49 -11.93
CA VAL A 81 14.14 5.06 -11.83
C VAL A 81 14.76 5.58 -10.54
N LEU A 82 15.32 4.65 -9.75
CA LEU A 82 16.13 4.97 -8.57
C LEU A 82 17.58 4.67 -8.90
N LEU A 83 18.43 5.69 -8.95
CA LEU A 83 19.83 5.49 -9.33
C LEU A 83 20.68 5.09 -8.13
N PRO A 84 21.55 4.08 -8.24
CA PRO A 84 22.51 3.72 -7.20
C PRO A 84 23.68 4.70 -7.08
N PHE A 85 23.94 5.51 -8.11
CA PHE A 85 25.03 6.51 -8.18
C PHE A 85 24.57 7.73 -8.97
N ALA A 86 25.46 8.73 -9.14
CA ALA A 86 25.26 9.77 -10.16
C ALA A 86 25.11 9.14 -11.56
N LEU A 87 24.23 9.71 -12.40
CA LEU A 87 23.88 9.15 -13.71
C LEU A 87 25.11 8.86 -14.57
N ASP A 88 26.07 9.77 -14.63
CA ASP A 88 27.29 9.62 -15.44
C ASP A 88 28.23 8.53 -14.91
N GLU A 89 28.22 8.27 -13.60
CA GLU A 89 28.96 7.15 -13.01
C GLU A 89 28.26 5.83 -13.31
N TYR A 90 26.93 5.77 -13.18
CA TYR A 90 26.17 4.55 -13.44
C TYR A 90 26.20 4.15 -14.92
N ARG A 91 26.24 5.13 -15.83
CA ARG A 91 26.43 4.89 -17.28
C ARG A 91 27.68 4.09 -17.61
N LYS A 92 28.72 4.13 -16.76
CA LYS A 92 29.97 3.36 -16.96
C LYS A 92 29.76 1.85 -16.81
N ASP A 93 28.67 1.42 -16.18
CA ASP A 93 28.34 0.00 -16.01
C ASP A 93 27.83 -0.66 -17.31
N PHE A 94 27.44 0.15 -18.30
CA PHE A 94 26.87 -0.29 -19.57
C PHE A 94 27.90 -0.12 -20.69
N VAL A 95 28.77 -1.13 -20.84
CA VAL A 95 29.89 -1.12 -21.80
C VAL A 95 29.42 -1.41 -23.22
N GLU A 96 28.50 -2.35 -23.38
CA GLU A 96 27.97 -2.76 -24.69
C GLU A 96 27.03 -1.68 -25.24
N GLN A 97 27.11 -1.41 -26.54
CA GLN A 97 26.34 -0.34 -27.17
C GLN A 97 24.83 -0.56 -27.03
N ASP A 98 24.34 -1.77 -27.36
CA ASP A 98 22.92 -2.12 -27.26
C ASP A 98 22.38 -1.99 -25.83
N ASP A 99 23.20 -2.37 -24.84
CA ASP A 99 22.89 -2.30 -23.40
C ASP A 99 22.73 -0.85 -22.93
N ARG A 100 23.56 0.04 -23.48
CA ARG A 100 23.51 1.48 -23.19
C ARG A 100 22.35 2.16 -23.90
N GLU A 101 22.07 1.81 -25.16
CA GLU A 101 20.93 2.36 -25.92
C GLU A 101 19.60 2.02 -25.25
N GLU A 102 19.41 0.77 -24.83
CA GLU A 102 18.22 0.32 -24.09
C GLU A 102 18.05 1.09 -22.77
N PHE A 103 19.14 1.25 -22.00
CA PHE A 103 19.10 2.03 -20.76
C PHE A 103 18.69 3.47 -21.00
N GLU A 104 19.27 4.16 -22.00
CA GLU A 104 18.95 5.56 -22.30
C GLU A 104 17.51 5.74 -22.78
N GLU A 105 16.98 4.80 -23.57
CA GLU A 105 15.59 4.83 -24.04
C GLU A 105 14.59 4.73 -22.87
N LEU A 106 14.80 3.76 -21.98
CA LEU A 106 13.99 3.60 -20.77
C LEU A 106 14.15 4.79 -19.82
N PHE A 107 15.39 5.26 -19.63
CA PHE A 107 15.67 6.36 -18.73
C PHE A 107 15.01 7.66 -19.19
N LYS A 108 15.06 7.97 -20.50
CA LYS A 108 14.45 9.16 -21.09
C LYS A 108 12.93 9.21 -20.93
N SER A 109 12.27 8.05 -20.92
CA SER A 109 10.81 7.94 -20.75
C SER A 109 10.38 7.79 -19.28
N SER A 110 11.31 7.85 -18.33
CA SER A 110 11.07 7.60 -16.91
C SER A 110 11.02 8.85 -16.04
N ILE A 111 10.36 8.73 -14.89
CA ILE A 111 10.47 9.66 -13.76
C ILE A 111 11.69 9.23 -12.94
N HIS A 112 12.71 10.05 -12.81
CA HIS A 112 13.95 9.67 -12.11
C HIS A 112 14.12 10.43 -10.81
N GLU A 113 14.62 9.72 -9.79
CA GLU A 113 14.96 10.28 -8.49
C GLU A 113 16.36 9.77 -8.10
N GLN A 114 17.25 10.70 -7.74
CA GLN A 114 18.55 10.36 -7.18
C GLN A 114 18.41 10.25 -5.66
N ILE A 115 19.06 9.26 -5.05
CA ILE A 115 19.05 9.12 -3.59
C ILE A 115 19.95 10.21 -2.98
N ASP A 116 19.35 11.14 -2.22
CA ASP A 116 19.99 12.33 -1.62
C ASP A 116 21.24 12.04 -0.76
N SER A 117 21.37 10.82 -0.23
CA SER A 117 22.40 10.45 0.74
C SER A 117 23.74 10.03 0.11
N GLN A 118 24.01 10.36 -1.15
CA GLN A 118 25.23 9.92 -1.83
C GLN A 118 26.18 11.07 -2.15
N GLU A 119 27.40 10.96 -1.63
CA GLU A 119 28.52 11.82 -2.01
C GLU A 119 28.68 11.79 -3.54
N LYS A 120 28.82 12.97 -4.15
CA LYS A 120 29.26 13.14 -5.55
C LYS A 120 30.75 12.78 -5.65
N SER A 121 31.10 11.55 -5.32
CA SER A 121 32.46 11.06 -5.41
C SER A 121 32.66 10.37 -6.75
N GLU A 122 33.60 10.87 -7.54
CA GLU A 122 34.08 10.21 -8.74
C GLU A 122 35.11 9.13 -8.30
N ASN A 123 34.98 7.91 -8.81
CA ASN A 123 35.75 6.70 -8.40
C ASN A 123 35.37 6.15 -7.02
N ILE A 124 34.19 5.55 -6.93
CA ILE A 124 33.71 4.88 -5.71
C ILE A 124 34.39 3.51 -5.58
N GLU A 125 34.98 3.25 -4.41
CA GLU A 125 35.61 1.96 -4.08
C GLU A 125 34.61 0.78 -4.20
N PRO A 126 35.05 -0.43 -4.60
CA PRO A 126 34.15 -1.57 -4.85
C PRO A 126 33.19 -1.91 -3.71
N ASP A 127 33.66 -1.89 -2.46
CA ASP A 127 32.83 -2.17 -1.29
C ASP A 127 31.78 -1.08 -1.04
N GLN A 128 32.12 0.18 -1.32
CA GLN A 128 31.19 1.29 -1.23
C GLN A 128 30.14 1.23 -2.34
N ARG A 129 30.51 0.77 -3.55
CA ARG A 129 29.56 0.49 -4.63
C ARG A 129 28.55 -0.58 -4.26
N ASN A 130 29.00 -1.69 -3.65
CA ASN A 130 28.12 -2.76 -3.18
C ASN A 130 27.09 -2.25 -2.15
N LYS A 131 27.53 -1.42 -1.20
CA LYS A 131 26.62 -0.77 -0.23
C LYS A 131 25.60 0.15 -0.89
N GLN A 132 25.98 0.86 -1.94
CA GLN A 132 25.09 1.74 -2.68
C GLN A 132 24.08 0.97 -3.55
N TYR A 133 24.47 -0.18 -4.13
CA TYR A 133 23.51 -1.09 -4.75
C TYR A 133 22.53 -1.70 -3.73
N LEU A 134 23.01 -2.07 -2.55
CA LEU A 134 22.14 -2.51 -1.45
C LEU A 134 21.17 -1.40 -1.05
N ALA A 135 21.67 -0.16 -0.90
CA ALA A 135 20.86 0.99 -0.54
C ALA A 135 19.76 1.29 -1.58
N VAL A 136 20.08 1.26 -2.88
CA VAL A 136 19.06 1.46 -3.93
C VAL A 136 18.05 0.32 -3.94
N GLY A 137 18.49 -0.93 -3.76
CA GLY A 137 17.60 -2.08 -3.69
C GLY A 137 16.62 -1.98 -2.51
N ASN A 138 17.11 -1.57 -1.33
CA ASN A 138 16.25 -1.32 -0.17
C ASN A 138 15.26 -0.19 -0.44
N LYS A 139 15.68 0.88 -1.11
CA LYS A 139 14.76 1.97 -1.52
C LYS A 139 13.71 1.51 -2.52
N VAL A 140 14.03 0.59 -3.44
CA VAL A 140 13.04 -0.04 -4.34
C VAL A 140 12.01 -0.80 -3.52
N VAL A 141 12.45 -1.60 -2.54
CA VAL A 141 11.58 -2.36 -1.64
C VAL A 141 10.67 -1.41 -0.84
N ASP A 142 11.21 -0.34 -0.28
CA ASP A 142 10.45 0.65 0.50
C ASP A 142 9.38 1.34 -0.34
N ALA A 143 9.68 1.58 -1.61
CA ALA A 143 8.81 2.32 -2.51
C ALA A 143 7.75 1.46 -3.22
N CYS A 144 7.85 0.13 -3.18
CA CYS A 144 6.95 -0.79 -3.88
C CYS A 144 5.94 -1.51 -2.96
N GLU A 145 4.84 -2.00 -3.54
CA GLU A 145 3.90 -2.88 -2.82
C GLU A 145 4.22 -4.36 -3.07
N ILE A 146 4.59 -4.65 -4.32
CA ILE A 146 4.89 -5.98 -4.82
C ILE A 146 6.31 -5.94 -5.38
N LEU A 147 7.15 -6.88 -4.96
CA LEU A 147 8.48 -7.09 -5.50
C LEU A 147 8.46 -8.31 -6.44
N ILE A 148 8.81 -8.11 -7.70
CA ILE A 148 9.09 -9.23 -8.63
C ILE A 148 10.58 -9.58 -8.48
N ALA A 149 10.84 -10.78 -7.98
CA ALA A 149 12.19 -11.30 -7.74
C ALA A 149 12.56 -12.37 -8.77
N VAL A 150 13.46 -12.06 -9.70
CA VAL A 150 14.04 -13.04 -10.63
C VAL A 150 15.26 -13.67 -9.95
N TRP A 151 15.00 -14.72 -9.17
CA TRP A 151 15.96 -15.25 -8.19
C TRP A 151 15.94 -16.77 -8.07
N ASP A 152 17.13 -17.35 -7.96
CA ASP A 152 17.42 -18.79 -7.93
C ASP A 152 17.50 -19.40 -6.53
N LYS A 153 17.19 -18.63 -5.47
CA LYS A 153 17.25 -19.02 -4.05
C LYS A 153 18.65 -19.13 -3.44
N ASN A 154 19.69 -18.91 -4.22
CA ASN A 154 21.06 -18.96 -3.70
C ASN A 154 21.36 -17.68 -2.91
N ASP A 155 22.18 -17.81 -1.87
CA ASP A 155 22.70 -16.68 -1.10
C ASP A 155 23.37 -15.66 -2.01
N ALA A 156 23.38 -14.40 -1.58
CA ALA A 156 24.02 -13.33 -2.30
C ALA A 156 25.51 -13.65 -2.50
N ARG A 157 26.03 -13.50 -3.72
CA ARG A 157 27.46 -13.71 -4.04
C ARG A 157 28.36 -12.54 -3.58
N GLY A 158 27.92 -11.79 -2.58
CA GLY A 158 28.47 -10.52 -2.09
C GLY A 158 27.38 -9.64 -1.47
N GLU A 159 27.75 -8.63 -0.68
CA GLU A 159 26.82 -7.66 -0.08
C GLU A 159 26.08 -6.86 -1.17
N GLY A 160 24.75 -6.76 -1.09
CA GLY A 160 23.92 -6.08 -2.09
C GLY A 160 23.42 -6.98 -3.23
N GLY A 161 23.49 -8.31 -3.07
CA GLY A 161 22.93 -9.24 -4.04
C GLY A 161 21.41 -9.40 -3.92
N THR A 162 20.80 -10.07 -4.89
CA THR A 162 19.34 -10.32 -4.94
C THR A 162 18.79 -10.97 -3.66
N GLY A 163 19.57 -11.85 -3.01
CA GLY A 163 19.19 -12.48 -1.74
C GLY A 163 18.99 -11.48 -0.60
N ASP A 164 19.90 -10.50 -0.45
CA ASP A 164 19.81 -9.47 0.60
C ASP A 164 18.55 -8.61 0.44
N ILE A 165 18.21 -8.29 -0.81
CA ILE A 165 17.00 -7.49 -1.14
C ILE A 165 15.73 -8.29 -0.87
N VAL A 166 15.71 -9.59 -1.17
CA VAL A 166 14.57 -10.48 -0.86
C VAL A 166 14.40 -10.59 0.66
N ASP A 167 15.48 -10.76 1.41
CA ASP A 167 15.45 -10.81 2.88
C ASP A 167 14.94 -9.51 3.49
N TYR A 168 15.39 -8.36 2.98
CA TYR A 168 14.88 -7.06 3.39
C TYR A 168 13.38 -6.91 3.05
N ALA A 169 12.95 -7.33 1.87
CA ALA A 169 11.55 -7.30 1.46
C ALA A 169 10.64 -8.18 2.32
N LEU A 170 11.12 -9.35 2.75
CA LEU A 170 10.39 -10.23 3.69
C LEU A 170 10.23 -9.55 5.05
N LYS A 171 11.30 -8.95 5.59
CA LYS A 171 11.27 -8.22 6.88
C LYS A 171 10.35 -6.99 6.81
N SER A 172 10.34 -6.31 5.67
CA SER A 172 9.48 -5.15 5.41
C SER A 172 8.04 -5.52 5.05
N GLY A 173 7.68 -6.81 5.07
CA GLY A 173 6.31 -7.29 4.84
C GLY A 173 5.79 -7.07 3.43
N ARG A 174 6.66 -7.00 2.41
CA ARG A 174 6.26 -6.82 1.00
C ARG A 174 5.77 -8.13 0.39
N THR A 175 4.87 -8.04 -0.58
CA THR A 175 4.46 -9.20 -1.39
C THR A 175 5.57 -9.53 -2.38
N ILE A 176 6.14 -10.73 -2.31
CA ILE A 176 7.24 -11.13 -3.20
C ILE A 176 6.78 -12.22 -4.16
N LEU A 177 6.90 -11.95 -5.46
CA LEU A 177 6.58 -12.89 -6.54
C LEU A 177 7.89 -13.34 -7.20
N ARG A 178 8.25 -14.60 -6.98
CA ARG A 178 9.54 -15.16 -7.41
C ARG A 178 9.41 -15.91 -8.74
N ILE A 179 10.26 -15.54 -9.68
CA ILE A 179 10.52 -16.26 -10.95
C ILE A 179 11.86 -16.97 -10.80
N ASN A 180 11.93 -18.26 -11.17
CA ASN A 180 13.18 -19.01 -11.12
C ASN A 180 13.96 -18.83 -12.45
N PRO A 181 15.11 -18.13 -12.46
CA PRO A 181 15.85 -17.92 -13.70
C PRO A 181 16.50 -19.20 -14.26
N ASN A 182 16.71 -20.23 -13.42
CA ASN A 182 17.26 -21.52 -13.86
C ASN A 182 16.19 -22.47 -14.42
N ASN A 183 14.90 -22.17 -14.17
CA ASN A 183 13.78 -22.90 -14.75
C ASN A 183 12.60 -21.94 -14.97
N PRO A 184 12.68 -21.04 -15.96
CA PRO A 184 11.72 -19.95 -16.13
C PRO A 184 10.30 -20.44 -16.43
N SER A 185 10.16 -21.62 -17.05
CA SER A 185 8.86 -22.25 -17.34
C SER A 185 8.14 -22.78 -16.08
N ALA A 186 8.81 -22.82 -14.92
CA ALA A 186 8.17 -23.23 -13.68
C ALA A 186 7.15 -22.17 -13.20
N PRO A 187 6.05 -22.58 -12.54
CA PRO A 187 5.08 -21.63 -12.01
C PRO A 187 5.70 -20.64 -11.02
N VAL A 188 5.35 -19.36 -11.18
CA VAL A 188 5.70 -18.28 -10.25
C VAL A 188 5.24 -18.61 -8.84
N LYS A 189 6.08 -18.30 -7.85
CA LYS A 189 5.82 -18.56 -6.43
C LYS A 189 5.62 -17.27 -5.65
N LEU A 190 4.66 -17.26 -4.74
CA LEU A 190 4.51 -16.24 -3.70
C LEU A 190 5.39 -16.63 -2.51
N LEU A 191 6.24 -15.72 -2.04
CA LEU A 191 7.01 -15.93 -0.81
C LEU A 191 6.26 -15.33 0.38
N VAL A 192 6.11 -16.10 1.45
CA VAL A 192 5.44 -15.67 2.69
C VAL A 192 6.40 -15.88 3.86
N PRO A 193 6.60 -14.89 4.76
CA PRO A 193 7.44 -15.09 5.95
C PRO A 193 6.96 -16.27 6.79
N SER A 194 7.87 -17.16 7.18
CA SER A 194 7.50 -18.33 7.97
C SER A 194 7.18 -17.92 9.42
N LYS A 195 5.97 -18.26 9.91
CA LYS A 195 5.46 -17.80 11.21
C LYS A 195 6.10 -18.49 12.43
N ASN A 196 6.69 -19.67 12.24
CA ASN A 196 7.20 -20.53 13.32
C ASN A 196 8.68 -20.83 13.11
N ARG A 197 9.52 -19.80 13.07
CA ARG A 197 10.97 -20.00 13.05
C ARG A 197 11.48 -20.02 14.48
N ASP A 198 11.91 -21.20 14.94
CA ASP A 198 12.78 -21.26 16.11
C ASP A 198 14.14 -20.66 15.73
N GLU A 199 14.68 -19.75 16.55
CA GLU A 199 15.97 -19.07 16.31
C GLU A 199 17.15 -20.06 16.09
N HIS A 200 16.95 -21.35 16.40
CA HIS A 200 17.92 -22.43 16.27
C HIS A 200 17.91 -23.17 14.92
N GLU A 201 16.92 -22.98 14.03
CA GLU A 201 16.90 -23.58 12.67
C GLU A 201 17.48 -22.62 11.62
N LYS A 202 18.81 -22.49 11.57
CA LYS A 202 19.50 -21.64 10.59
C LYS A 202 19.45 -22.15 9.15
N ASP A 203 19.26 -23.46 8.94
CA ASP A 203 19.33 -24.10 7.62
C ASP A 203 18.04 -23.97 6.77
N LYS A 204 16.93 -23.50 7.36
CA LYS A 204 15.68 -23.25 6.61
C LYS A 204 15.59 -21.78 6.17
N PRO A 205 15.16 -21.54 4.92
CA PRO A 205 14.88 -20.18 4.45
C PRO A 205 13.82 -19.54 5.34
N ALA A 206 13.90 -18.22 5.56
CA ALA A 206 12.98 -17.47 6.41
C ALA A 206 11.55 -17.31 5.82
N TYR A 207 11.23 -18.07 4.77
CA TYR A 207 10.00 -17.96 4.01
C TYR A 207 9.49 -19.32 3.51
N ASP A 208 8.17 -19.40 3.34
CA ASP A 208 7.44 -20.49 2.71
C ASP A 208 7.04 -20.09 1.28
N GLU A 209 7.08 -21.04 0.35
CA GLU A 209 6.66 -20.83 -1.05
C GLU A 209 5.24 -21.34 -1.29
N HIS A 210 4.39 -20.45 -1.78
CA HIS A 210 3.01 -20.75 -2.14
C HIS A 210 2.80 -20.59 -3.66
N PRO A 211 1.81 -21.29 -4.25
CA PRO A 211 1.40 -21.01 -5.62
C PRO A 211 0.85 -19.59 -5.74
N LEU A 212 0.91 -19.04 -6.95
CA LEU A 212 0.35 -17.72 -7.25
C LEU A 212 -1.15 -17.68 -6.90
N PRO A 213 -1.60 -16.74 -6.05
CA PRO A 213 -2.95 -16.77 -5.51
C PRO A 213 -3.97 -16.16 -6.48
N GLY A 214 -5.13 -16.81 -6.65
CA GLY A 214 -6.20 -16.33 -7.53
C GLY A 214 -7.00 -15.11 -7.03
N ALA A 215 -6.64 -14.55 -5.87
CA ALA A 215 -7.38 -13.48 -5.21
C ALA A 215 -6.49 -12.28 -4.90
N VAL A 216 -6.91 -11.08 -5.33
CA VAL A 216 -6.20 -9.79 -5.14
C VAL A 216 -5.81 -9.55 -3.68
N LYS A 217 -6.69 -9.93 -2.73
CA LYS A 217 -6.45 -9.80 -1.29
C LYS A 217 -5.15 -10.43 -0.79
N THR A 218 -4.68 -11.48 -1.47
CA THR A 218 -3.44 -12.17 -1.10
C THR A 218 -2.21 -11.48 -1.72
N ILE A 219 -2.40 -10.67 -2.76
CA ILE A 219 -1.33 -9.98 -3.49
C ILE A 219 -1.15 -8.54 -2.98
N SER A 220 -2.23 -7.77 -2.88
CA SER A 220 -2.18 -6.40 -2.37
C SER A 220 -3.36 -6.15 -1.43
N MET A 221 -3.08 -6.19 -0.13
CA MET A 221 -4.05 -5.78 0.90
C MET A 221 -4.32 -4.27 0.82
N ASN A 222 -3.32 -3.50 0.40
CA ASN A 222 -3.45 -2.05 0.23
C ASN A 222 -4.53 -1.70 -0.79
N TYR A 223 -4.53 -2.39 -1.94
CA TYR A 223 -5.56 -2.22 -2.96
C TYR A 223 -6.94 -2.58 -2.42
N VAL A 224 -7.06 -3.66 -1.64
CA VAL A 224 -8.35 -4.06 -1.05
C VAL A 224 -8.87 -3.01 -0.08
N HIS A 225 -8.03 -2.47 0.79
CA HIS A 225 -8.44 -1.39 1.70
C HIS A 225 -8.83 -0.12 0.95
N PHE A 226 -8.07 0.25 -0.10
CA PHE A 226 -8.42 1.37 -0.97
C PHE A 226 -9.78 1.14 -1.65
N ALA A 227 -10.01 -0.06 -2.20
CA ALA A 227 -11.27 -0.41 -2.84
C ALA A 227 -12.43 -0.40 -1.85
N GLU A 228 -12.24 -0.91 -0.63
CA GLU A 228 -13.23 -0.82 0.44
C GLU A 228 -13.56 0.63 0.80
N PHE A 229 -12.57 1.51 0.88
CA PHE A 229 -12.75 2.94 1.17
C PHE A 229 -13.53 3.66 0.08
N VAL A 230 -13.15 3.45 -1.18
CA VAL A 230 -13.78 4.08 -2.35
C VAL A 230 -15.21 3.58 -2.58
N LYS A 231 -15.46 2.29 -2.30
CA LYS A 231 -16.76 1.66 -2.56
C LYS A 231 -17.66 1.58 -1.34
N ASP A 232 -17.28 2.22 -0.24
CA ASP A 232 -18.05 2.17 1.00
C ASP A 232 -19.43 2.82 0.81
N SER A 233 -20.46 1.98 0.66
CA SER A 233 -21.85 2.40 0.44
C SER A 233 -22.51 3.01 1.67
N SER A 234 -21.81 3.04 2.81
CA SER A 234 -22.34 3.71 4.01
C SER A 234 -22.35 5.23 3.92
N LEU A 235 -21.60 5.80 2.97
CA LEU A 235 -21.65 7.21 2.63
C LEU A 235 -22.56 7.40 1.41
N SER A 236 -23.72 8.05 1.58
CA SER A 236 -24.57 8.39 0.45
C SER A 236 -23.99 9.55 -0.35
N GLU A 237 -24.22 9.55 -1.66
CA GLU A 237 -23.78 10.60 -2.59
C GLU A 237 -24.27 11.98 -2.13
N THR A 238 -25.52 12.07 -1.66
CA THR A 238 -26.10 13.32 -1.13
C THR A 238 -25.36 13.87 0.10
N ILE A 239 -24.96 13.00 1.04
CA ILE A 239 -24.21 13.41 2.23
C ILE A 239 -22.81 13.85 1.81
N PHE A 240 -22.18 13.12 0.89
CA PHE A 240 -20.87 13.46 0.36
C PHE A 240 -20.87 14.81 -0.36
N GLU A 241 -21.77 15.05 -1.30
CA GLU A 241 -21.88 16.30 -2.06
C GLU A 241 -22.14 17.49 -1.14
N THR A 242 -23.05 17.34 -0.16
CA THR A 242 -23.36 18.40 0.81
C THR A 242 -22.12 18.74 1.64
N ALA A 243 -21.47 17.74 2.24
CA ALA A 243 -20.29 17.95 3.06
C ALA A 243 -19.10 18.51 2.25
N ALA A 244 -18.94 18.09 0.99
CA ALA A 244 -17.90 18.59 0.10
C ALA A 244 -18.14 20.05 -0.30
N SER A 245 -19.39 20.41 -0.58
CA SER A 245 -19.78 21.80 -0.87
C SER A 245 -19.58 22.72 0.33
N GLU A 246 -19.99 22.29 1.52
CA GLU A 246 -19.79 23.02 2.77
C GLU A 246 -18.31 23.24 3.06
N CYS A 247 -17.50 22.18 2.97
CA CYS A 247 -16.07 22.25 3.23
C CYS A 247 -15.36 23.16 2.20
N SER A 248 -15.70 23.04 0.92
CA SER A 248 -15.16 23.90 -0.14
C SER A 248 -15.51 25.37 0.08
N THR A 249 -16.74 25.66 0.52
CA THR A 249 -17.19 27.02 0.81
C THR A 249 -16.43 27.62 1.99
N GLN A 250 -16.27 26.86 3.07
CA GLN A 250 -15.48 27.29 4.23
C GLN A 250 -14.01 27.58 3.87
N LEU A 251 -13.41 26.73 3.03
CA LEU A 251 -12.03 26.91 2.58
C LEU A 251 -11.88 28.17 1.71
N LYS A 252 -12.82 28.41 0.79
CA LYS A 252 -12.87 29.63 -0.03
C LYS A 252 -13.04 30.88 0.81
N ASP A 253 -13.91 30.86 1.81
CA ASP A 253 -14.09 31.98 2.74
C ASP A 253 -12.82 32.30 3.54
N LEU A 254 -12.08 31.27 3.96
CA LEU A 254 -10.79 31.42 4.63
C LEU A 254 -9.71 31.98 3.68
N ALA A 255 -9.64 31.48 2.45
CA ALA A 255 -8.71 31.97 1.43
C ALA A 255 -8.97 33.45 1.11
N ASN A 256 -10.24 33.84 0.95
CA ASN A 256 -10.63 35.23 0.72
C ASN A 256 -10.22 36.15 1.87
N LYS A 257 -10.37 35.71 3.13
CA LYS A 257 -9.95 36.48 4.30
C LYS A 257 -8.44 36.67 4.38
N THR A 258 -7.67 35.70 3.88
CA THR A 258 -6.20 35.71 3.92
C THR A 258 -5.56 36.24 2.64
N SER A 259 -6.37 36.62 1.64
CA SER A 259 -5.90 37.04 0.31
C SER A 259 -5.01 36.00 -0.39
N LEU A 260 -5.30 34.71 -0.18
CA LEU A 260 -4.57 33.62 -0.82
C LEU A 260 -4.95 33.53 -2.32
N PRO A 261 -3.99 33.41 -3.25
CA PRO A 261 -4.30 33.28 -4.67
C PRO A 261 -5.06 31.99 -4.99
N ASP A 262 -6.03 32.09 -5.91
CA ASP A 262 -6.83 30.94 -6.38
C ASP A 262 -5.98 29.82 -7.01
N SER A 263 -4.76 30.14 -7.47
CA SER A 263 -3.82 29.17 -8.04
C SER A 263 -3.39 28.10 -7.03
N TYR A 264 -3.28 28.44 -5.74
CA TYR A 264 -2.94 27.49 -4.68
C TYR A 264 -4.19 26.75 -4.17
N LEU A 265 -5.37 27.38 -4.30
CA LEU A 265 -6.62 26.88 -3.74
C LEU A 265 -7.29 25.83 -4.64
N ASN A 266 -7.34 26.06 -5.95
CA ASN A 266 -8.06 25.19 -6.88
C ASN A 266 -7.54 23.73 -6.87
N PRO A 267 -6.22 23.45 -6.90
CA PRO A 267 -5.72 22.09 -6.82
C PRO A 267 -6.13 21.37 -5.52
N ILE A 268 -6.18 22.09 -4.39
CA ILE A 268 -6.62 21.56 -3.10
C ILE A 268 -8.10 21.19 -3.15
N LEU A 269 -8.94 22.09 -3.69
CA LEU A 269 -10.37 21.87 -3.84
C LEU A 269 -10.68 20.67 -4.75
N ASP A 270 -9.94 20.52 -5.84
CA ASP A 270 -10.21 19.49 -6.85
C ASP A 270 -9.67 18.11 -6.45
N HIS A 271 -8.51 18.05 -5.78
CA HIS A 271 -7.81 16.78 -5.53
C HIS A 271 -7.75 16.34 -4.06
N LEU A 272 -7.77 17.26 -3.08
CA LEU A 272 -7.66 16.91 -1.66
C LEU A 272 -8.99 16.92 -0.92
N ILE A 273 -9.92 17.81 -1.26
CA ILE A 273 -11.22 17.89 -0.59
C ILE A 273 -12.05 16.61 -0.78
N PRO A 274 -12.21 16.04 -2.00
CA PRO A 274 -12.99 14.82 -2.17
C PRO A 274 -12.52 13.64 -1.29
N PRO A 275 -11.24 13.24 -1.28
CA PRO A 275 -10.79 12.16 -0.40
C PRO A 275 -10.83 12.55 1.09
N TYR A 276 -10.60 13.81 1.45
CA TYR A 276 -10.70 14.29 2.83
C TYR A 276 -12.12 14.16 3.38
N VAL A 277 -13.11 14.67 2.66
CA VAL A 277 -14.52 14.66 3.08
C VAL A 277 -15.02 13.22 3.21
N ARG A 278 -14.70 12.36 2.24
CA ARG A 278 -15.04 10.94 2.33
C ARG A 278 -14.43 10.29 3.58
N ALA A 279 -13.16 10.54 3.85
CA ALA A 279 -12.47 10.01 5.03
C ALA A 279 -13.10 10.50 6.34
N ASP A 280 -13.37 11.81 6.48
CA ASP A 280 -13.95 12.36 7.70
C ASP A 280 -15.39 11.86 7.94
N GLN A 281 -16.24 11.82 6.91
CA GLN A 281 -17.61 11.33 7.02
C GLN A 281 -17.67 9.84 7.37
N LEU A 282 -16.88 9.00 6.70
CA LEU A 282 -16.79 7.58 7.02
C LEU A 282 -16.21 7.36 8.43
N ALA A 283 -15.20 8.13 8.84
CA ALA A 283 -14.65 8.06 10.19
C ALA A 283 -15.71 8.35 11.25
N ALA A 284 -16.50 9.43 11.08
CA ALA A 284 -17.59 9.79 11.98
C ALA A 284 -18.69 8.71 12.04
N HIS A 285 -19.00 8.10 10.90
CA HIS A 285 -19.98 7.02 10.80
C HIS A 285 -19.54 5.76 11.57
N TYR A 286 -18.32 5.28 11.32
CA TYR A 286 -17.80 4.09 12.00
C TYR A 286 -17.52 4.32 13.48
N GLN A 287 -17.13 5.54 13.87
CA GLN A 287 -17.05 5.95 15.27
C GLN A 287 -18.39 5.76 15.99
N LYS A 288 -19.49 6.29 15.41
CA LYS A 288 -20.83 6.18 15.99
C LYS A 288 -21.24 4.72 16.17
N ARG A 289 -21.02 3.87 15.16
CA ARG A 289 -21.34 2.43 15.22
C ARG A 289 -20.52 1.70 16.28
N HIS A 290 -19.22 1.96 16.34
CA HIS A 290 -18.34 1.36 17.35
C HIS A 290 -18.75 1.78 18.78
N VAL A 291 -18.99 3.08 19.00
CA VAL A 291 -19.43 3.59 20.31
C VAL A 291 -20.80 3.03 20.69
N LEU A 292 -21.74 2.95 19.75
CA LEU A 292 -23.06 2.37 20.00
C LEU A 292 -22.97 0.90 20.38
N ALA A 293 -22.17 0.11 19.67
CA ALA A 293 -21.99 -1.31 19.97
C ALA A 293 -21.28 -1.54 21.31
N SER A 294 -20.26 -0.73 21.61
CA SER A 294 -19.61 -0.75 22.92
C SER A 294 -20.61 -0.43 24.04
N LYS A 295 -21.44 0.61 23.89
CA LYS A 295 -22.51 0.94 24.85
C LYS A 295 -23.52 -0.21 24.98
N ALA A 296 -23.92 -0.83 23.88
CA ALA A 296 -24.87 -1.94 23.89
C ALA A 296 -24.35 -3.14 24.72
N ILE A 297 -23.06 -3.46 24.63
CA ILE A 297 -22.45 -4.53 25.46
C ILE A 297 -22.64 -4.24 26.95
N HIS A 298 -22.38 -3.02 27.40
CA HIS A 298 -22.54 -2.62 28.80
C HIS A 298 -24.01 -2.63 29.23
N VAL A 299 -24.92 -2.18 28.36
CA VAL A 299 -26.36 -2.19 28.62
C VAL A 299 -26.89 -3.62 28.74
N PHE A 300 -26.50 -4.54 27.84
CA PHE A 300 -26.91 -5.94 27.92
C PHE A 300 -26.35 -6.63 29.17
N ALA A 301 -25.10 -6.34 29.56
CA ALA A 301 -24.52 -6.88 30.78
C ALA A 301 -25.27 -6.39 32.03
N ALA A 302 -25.57 -5.09 32.13
CA ALA A 302 -26.35 -4.54 33.24
C ALA A 302 -27.78 -5.11 33.28
N PHE A 303 -28.40 -5.27 32.10
CA PHE A 303 -29.72 -5.88 31.98
C PHE A 303 -29.72 -7.34 32.43
N ALA A 304 -28.73 -8.14 32.03
CA ALA A 304 -28.59 -9.53 32.45
C ALA A 304 -28.53 -9.65 33.99
N VAL A 305 -27.64 -8.88 34.64
CA VAL A 305 -27.52 -8.87 36.11
C VAL A 305 -28.81 -8.42 36.79
N THR A 306 -29.45 -7.37 36.26
CA THR A 306 -30.70 -6.85 36.81
C THR A 306 -31.83 -7.88 36.72
N MET A 307 -31.93 -8.59 35.60
CA MET A 307 -32.93 -9.64 35.40
C MET A 307 -32.74 -10.81 36.38
N VAL A 308 -31.48 -11.23 36.63
CA VAL A 308 -31.18 -12.28 37.61
C VAL A 308 -31.62 -11.86 39.01
N VAL A 309 -31.25 -10.66 39.46
CA VAL A 309 -31.62 -10.16 40.78
C VAL A 309 -33.14 -10.06 40.90
N PHE A 310 -33.82 -9.53 39.88
CA PHE A 310 -35.27 -9.41 39.84
C PHE A 310 -35.98 -10.77 39.91
N GLN A 311 -35.50 -11.76 39.15
CA GLN A 311 -36.02 -13.13 39.20
C GLN A 311 -35.90 -13.70 40.62
N VAL A 312 -34.71 -13.61 41.23
CA VAL A 312 -34.45 -14.20 42.55
C VAL A 312 -35.31 -13.55 43.64
N MET A 313 -35.52 -12.24 43.58
CA MET A 313 -36.28 -11.51 44.60
C MET A 313 -37.80 -11.69 44.49
N PHE A 314 -38.35 -11.68 43.27
CA PHE A 314 -39.80 -11.63 43.07
C PHE A 314 -40.40 -12.95 42.58
N PHE A 315 -39.63 -13.77 41.86
CA PHE A 315 -40.13 -14.95 41.15
C PHE A 315 -39.18 -16.17 41.26
N PRO A 316 -38.80 -16.59 42.48
CA PRO A 316 -37.76 -17.61 42.67
C PRO A 316 -38.09 -18.97 42.04
N HIS A 317 -39.37 -19.30 41.88
CA HIS A 317 -39.81 -20.58 41.30
C HIS A 317 -40.00 -20.54 39.77
N HIS A 318 -39.96 -19.36 39.14
CA HIS A 318 -40.16 -19.22 37.69
C HIS A 318 -38.83 -19.27 36.92
N LEU A 319 -38.27 -20.46 36.79
CA LEU A 319 -36.96 -20.71 36.16
C LEU A 319 -36.86 -20.28 34.68
N TRP A 320 -38.00 -20.15 33.97
CA TRP A 320 -38.00 -19.75 32.57
C TRP A 320 -37.45 -18.32 32.35
N LEU A 321 -37.46 -17.47 33.37
CA LEU A 321 -36.94 -16.09 33.33
C LEU A 321 -35.42 -16.03 33.08
N ILE A 322 -34.68 -17.10 33.40
CA ILE A 322 -33.24 -17.24 33.08
C ILE A 322 -33.01 -17.12 31.56
N SER A 323 -34.02 -17.44 30.73
CA SER A 323 -33.92 -17.29 29.28
C SER A 323 -33.63 -15.85 28.85
N PHE A 324 -34.09 -14.83 29.58
CA PHE A 324 -33.80 -13.44 29.28
C PHE A 324 -32.33 -13.08 29.51
N GLU A 325 -31.72 -13.64 30.56
CA GLU A 325 -30.29 -13.49 30.82
C GLU A 325 -29.47 -14.17 29.72
N LEU A 326 -29.81 -15.41 29.36
CA LEU A 326 -29.16 -16.14 28.27
C LEU A 326 -29.27 -15.39 26.94
N CYS A 327 -30.44 -14.82 26.64
CA CYS A 327 -30.63 -13.96 25.47
C CYS A 327 -29.76 -12.70 25.52
N ALA A 328 -29.61 -12.06 26.69
CA ALA A 328 -28.74 -10.90 26.86
C ALA A 328 -27.26 -11.25 26.66
N MET A 329 -26.80 -12.38 27.20
CA MET A 329 -25.44 -12.89 26.99
C MET A 329 -25.18 -13.23 25.51
N ALA A 330 -26.13 -13.88 24.84
CA ALA A 330 -26.07 -14.14 23.40
C ALA A 330 -26.02 -12.83 22.61
N GLY A 331 -26.76 -11.80 23.03
CA GLY A 331 -26.71 -10.45 22.48
C GLY A 331 -25.32 -9.80 22.59
N VAL A 332 -24.66 -9.93 23.75
CA VAL A 332 -23.27 -9.46 23.94
C VAL A 332 -22.31 -10.17 22.99
N LEU A 333 -22.39 -11.51 22.91
CA LEU A 333 -21.55 -12.30 22.00
C LEU A 333 -21.78 -11.93 20.53
N ALA A 334 -23.04 -11.75 20.13
CA ALA A 334 -23.40 -11.31 18.79
C ALA A 334 -22.84 -9.90 18.49
N ALA A 335 -22.97 -8.95 19.42
CA ALA A 335 -22.42 -7.61 19.26
C ALA A 335 -20.90 -7.62 19.10
N LEU A 336 -20.18 -8.40 19.91
CA LEU A 336 -18.73 -8.58 19.80
C LEU A 336 -18.34 -9.23 18.47
N MET A 337 -19.07 -10.26 18.05
CA MET A 337 -18.82 -10.96 16.79
C MET A 337 -19.04 -10.06 15.57
N ILE A 338 -20.10 -9.23 15.59
CA ILE A 338 -20.39 -8.24 14.54
C ILE A 338 -19.29 -7.17 14.49
N CYS A 339 -18.90 -6.62 15.64
CA CYS A 339 -17.83 -5.62 15.71
C CYS A 339 -16.51 -6.14 15.13
N ARG A 340 -16.16 -7.40 15.44
CA ARG A 340 -14.95 -8.04 14.93
C ARG A 340 -15.03 -8.39 13.45
N ARG A 341 -16.19 -8.85 12.97
CA ARG A 341 -16.36 -9.23 11.55
C ARG A 341 -16.38 -8.04 10.61
N LEU A 342 -16.96 -6.92 11.04
CA LEU A 342 -17.09 -5.72 10.21
C LEU A 342 -15.96 -4.72 10.39
N SER A 343 -15.00 -5.02 11.27
CA SER A 343 -13.81 -4.20 11.53
C SER A 343 -14.13 -2.70 11.75
N TRP A 344 -15.26 -2.37 12.40
CA TRP A 344 -15.70 -0.98 12.56
C TRP A 344 -14.66 -0.09 13.25
N HIS A 345 -13.94 -0.65 14.22
CA HIS A 345 -12.87 0.06 14.91
C HIS A 345 -11.65 0.32 14.01
N GLU A 346 -11.23 -0.68 13.20
CA GLU A 346 -10.13 -0.54 12.23
C GLU A 346 -10.45 0.58 11.22
N LYS A 347 -11.66 0.52 10.62
CA LYS A 347 -12.14 1.53 9.67
C LYS A 347 -12.22 2.92 10.29
N TRP A 348 -12.72 3.05 11.51
CA TRP A 348 -12.77 4.34 12.21
C TRP A 348 -11.37 4.95 12.37
N ILE A 349 -10.41 4.18 12.89
CA ILE A 349 -9.05 4.69 13.12
C ILE A 349 -8.36 5.03 11.81
N ASP A 350 -8.42 4.15 10.80
CA ASP A 350 -7.75 4.36 9.53
C ASP A 350 -8.29 5.57 8.77
N TYR A 351 -9.62 5.72 8.73
CA TYR A 351 -10.24 6.86 8.05
C TYR A 351 -10.04 8.17 8.81
N ARG A 352 -10.06 8.14 10.16
CA ARG A 352 -9.72 9.34 10.96
C ARG A 352 -8.27 9.74 10.73
N PHE A 353 -7.34 8.79 10.73
CA PHE A 353 -5.93 9.06 10.45
C PHE A 353 -5.76 9.67 9.05
N LEU A 354 -6.37 9.07 8.02
CA LEU A 354 -6.35 9.61 6.66
C LEU A 354 -6.91 11.04 6.59
N ALA A 355 -8.06 11.29 7.24
CA ALA A 355 -8.66 12.62 7.27
C ALA A 355 -7.74 13.66 7.92
N GLU A 356 -7.12 13.34 9.06
CA GLU A 356 -6.19 14.25 9.74
C GLU A 356 -4.91 14.52 8.94
N GLN A 357 -4.38 13.51 8.23
CA GLN A 357 -3.22 13.68 7.36
C GLN A 357 -3.55 14.58 6.17
N LEU A 358 -4.64 14.29 5.46
CA LEU A 358 -5.10 15.14 4.34
C LEU A 358 -5.37 16.58 4.82
N ARG A 359 -6.00 16.74 5.99
CA ARG A 359 -6.22 18.05 6.61
C ARG A 359 -4.91 18.80 6.82
N THR A 360 -3.89 18.14 7.36
CA THR A 360 -2.57 18.74 7.61
C THR A 360 -1.91 19.15 6.30
N ILE A 361 -1.92 18.26 5.30
CA ILE A 361 -1.30 18.47 3.99
C ILE A 361 -1.87 19.67 3.26
N MET A 362 -3.19 19.90 3.34
CA MET A 362 -3.82 21.08 2.74
C MET A 362 -3.17 22.38 3.23
N PHE A 363 -2.76 22.47 4.49
CA PHE A 363 -2.09 23.65 5.04
C PHE A 363 -0.59 23.66 4.75
N THR A 364 0.09 22.51 4.78
CA THR A 364 1.53 22.42 4.52
C THR A 364 1.88 22.80 3.08
N ILE A 365 1.05 22.41 2.10
CA ILE A 365 1.23 22.79 0.69
C ILE A 365 1.16 24.31 0.51
N VAL A 366 0.23 24.97 1.21
CA VAL A 366 0.09 26.44 1.17
C VAL A 366 1.28 27.13 1.85
N ALA A 367 1.92 26.49 2.82
CA ALA A 367 3.11 27.01 3.48
C ALA A 367 4.41 26.80 2.66
N GLU A 368 4.33 26.25 1.44
CA GLU A 368 5.48 25.91 0.57
C GLU A 368 6.51 24.96 1.21
N GLU A 369 6.14 24.30 2.30
CA GLU A 369 6.95 23.22 2.89
C GLU A 369 6.65 21.91 2.15
N ASN A 370 7.68 21.08 1.91
CA ASN A 370 7.48 19.80 1.24
C ASN A 370 6.63 18.87 2.13
N PRO A 371 5.35 18.61 1.78
CA PRO A 371 4.40 17.96 2.68
C PRO A 371 4.77 16.49 2.96
N VAL A 372 5.56 15.86 2.08
CA VAL A 372 6.01 14.48 2.21
C VAL A 372 7.18 14.33 3.20
N SER A 373 7.95 15.40 3.43
CA SER A 373 9.10 15.38 4.36
C SER A 373 8.66 15.38 5.84
N GLY A 374 7.46 15.90 6.14
CA GLY A 374 6.90 15.99 7.48
C GLY A 374 5.88 14.91 7.85
N SER A 375 5.37 14.13 6.87
CA SER A 375 4.36 13.11 7.15
C SER A 375 4.98 11.94 7.90
N LYS A 376 4.68 11.81 9.20
CA LYS A 376 5.04 10.60 9.95
C LYS A 376 4.30 9.41 9.32
N PRO A 377 4.97 8.27 9.09
CA PRO A 377 4.31 7.07 8.60
C PRO A 377 3.16 6.71 9.53
N ALA A 378 2.10 6.13 8.97
CA ALA A 378 0.98 5.66 9.76
C ALA A 378 1.49 4.82 10.94
N PRO A 379 1.13 5.16 12.19
CA PRO A 379 1.75 4.55 13.34
C PRO A 379 1.51 3.04 13.33
N GLU A 380 2.58 2.25 13.50
CA GLU A 380 2.55 0.79 13.69
C GLU A 380 1.78 0.37 14.96
N THR A 381 1.33 1.34 15.75
CA THR A 381 1.09 1.24 17.20
C THR A 381 -0.26 0.63 17.60
N LEU A 382 -0.94 -0.11 16.73
CA LEU A 382 -2.08 -0.91 17.18
C LEU A 382 -1.72 -2.39 17.07
N PRO A 383 -1.17 -3.01 18.14
CA PRO A 383 -0.70 -4.40 18.14
C PRO A 383 -1.80 -5.44 17.81
N PHE A 384 -3.07 -5.03 17.77
CA PHE A 384 -4.20 -5.86 17.35
C PHE A 384 -4.42 -5.89 15.83
N TYR A 385 -3.85 -4.94 15.08
CA TYR A 385 -4.01 -4.79 13.63
C TYR A 385 -2.64 -4.92 12.94
N ASN A 386 -2.14 -6.15 12.81
CA ASN A 386 -0.85 -6.50 12.20
C ASN A 386 -0.82 -6.33 10.67
N LYS A 387 -1.31 -5.21 10.12
CA LYS A 387 -1.33 -4.99 8.66
C LYS A 387 -0.61 -3.70 8.29
N PRO A 388 0.17 -3.69 7.19
CA PRO A 388 0.77 -2.47 6.67
C PRO A 388 -0.33 -1.46 6.34
N LYS A 389 -0.28 -0.27 6.95
CA LYS A 389 -1.17 0.86 6.63
C LYS A 389 -0.70 1.70 5.43
N THR A 390 0.24 1.14 4.67
CA THR A 390 0.92 1.79 3.54
C THR A 390 -0.02 2.29 2.46
N TRP A 391 -1.25 1.75 2.34
CA TRP A 391 -2.26 2.26 1.40
C TRP A 391 -2.66 3.72 1.68
N ILE A 392 -2.66 4.15 2.95
CA ILE A 392 -2.96 5.53 3.34
C ILE A 392 -1.83 6.44 2.85
N ASP A 393 -0.58 6.07 3.15
CA ASP A 393 0.61 6.81 2.74
C ASP A 393 0.71 6.90 1.20
N PHE A 394 0.33 5.82 0.51
CA PHE A 394 0.31 5.78 -0.94
C PHE A 394 -0.81 6.64 -1.54
N LEU A 395 -2.02 6.60 -0.99
CA LEU A 395 -3.10 7.49 -1.41
C LEU A 395 -2.71 8.95 -1.21
N ILE A 396 -2.16 9.28 -0.04
CA ILE A 396 -1.65 10.62 0.28
C ILE A 396 -0.61 11.05 -0.75
N ALA A 397 0.41 10.23 -0.99
CA ALA A 397 1.47 10.54 -1.94
C ALA A 397 0.92 10.74 -3.36
N THR A 398 -0.08 9.96 -3.77
CA THR A 398 -0.74 10.13 -5.08
C THR A 398 -1.51 11.45 -5.14
N GLN A 399 -2.24 11.84 -4.09
CA GLN A 399 -2.99 13.10 -4.11
C GLN A 399 -2.07 14.32 -4.04
N VAL A 400 -1.02 14.29 -3.23
CA VAL A 400 -0.01 15.34 -3.18
C VAL A 400 0.62 15.57 -4.56
N LYS A 401 0.95 14.49 -5.29
CA LYS A 401 1.47 14.58 -6.67
C LYS A 401 0.48 15.14 -7.70
N ASN A 402 -0.83 15.11 -7.43
CA ASN A 402 -1.82 15.73 -8.33
C ASN A 402 -1.98 17.23 -8.04
N VAL A 403 -1.52 17.69 -6.86
CA VAL A 403 -1.64 19.07 -6.40
C VAL A 403 -0.39 19.90 -6.72
N LEU A 404 0.80 19.28 -6.57
CA LEU A 404 2.09 19.83 -6.98
C LEU A 404 2.28 19.67 -8.49
#